data_AF-A0A3N1MVN7-F1
#
_entry.id   AF-A0A3N1MVN7-F1
#
_cell.length_a   1.000
_cell.length_b   1.000
_cell.length_c   1.000
_cell.angle_alpha   90.00
_cell.angle_beta   90.00
_cell.angle_gamma   90.00
#
_symmetry.space_group_name_H-M   'P 1'
#
loop_
_entity.id
_entity.type
_entity.pdbx_description
1 polymer ?
#
loop_
_entity_poly.entity_id
_entity_poly.type
_entity_poly.pdbx_seq_one_letter_code
_entity_poly.pdbx_strand_id
1 'polypeptide(L)'
;MTTTADLAARLRALPDDSLERLVAARSLPPAALGETGPQRITDFFDLAEALRTDDAVDAAVEHLPRATILALRDGGNADRLGPAITLGLADEDGAVDDAVAARVAAHPDLVALRSTGGPDRPDRAAHADDVAGQDRARTTGAEQAFSSMTVLAELLRAVDAGTVRELVKGGIGTPLAKTLAERIGTDADVVPGRLALLDRVGFADPGSGRWTVTDAGQDWLVADWPDRWATLVSAWADTLGPAVHEVLALADDDLRDLVALGRWAYPAGSRWLDAVLLDAAGTAASLGLAVDGIVTSTGRALLDGDARPAADDLPGTVGQVYLQHDLTVIAPGPLAPVDDAALRTVAVLEAPGLAARYRISEDTLRTAFRAGHSRDDVLALLTRLSSTGVPQPLAYLVDQVAGRDGSIVVDRGEGGVGTVVRGTADQLDLIGVDAELRQMAWERSDLTTLTTRYPAHVVHTALEDQRYPAVLATGARPETHHGPPGRRSPTGRSPEQAAHALVERLRLTTQRGDAEPEQEWLGRQIDLAVRGRTPIRLTVRMPDGSERPFSIIPTSVAAGRVRGRDTSVDVERTLPLSLVVAVESDA
;
A
#
# COMPACT_ATOMS: atom_id res chain seq x y z
N MET A 1 -31.59 10.68 -23.31
CA MET A 1 -30.73 9.48 -23.46
C MET A 1 -29.43 10.00 -24.02
N THR A 2 -28.34 9.95 -23.23
CA THR A 2 -27.03 10.40 -23.73
C THR A 2 -26.42 9.30 -24.59
N THR A 3 -26.02 9.67 -25.81
CA THR A 3 -25.36 8.79 -26.79
C THR A 3 -23.84 8.77 -26.58
N THR A 4 -23.12 7.88 -27.29
CA THR A 4 -21.65 7.85 -27.29
C THR A 4 -21.05 9.22 -27.63
N ALA A 5 -21.70 9.94 -28.57
CA ALA A 5 -21.33 11.28 -29.00
C ALA A 5 -21.45 12.29 -27.84
N ASP A 6 -22.54 12.24 -27.08
CA ASP A 6 -22.76 13.13 -25.93
C ASP A 6 -21.75 12.85 -24.81
N LEU A 7 -21.47 11.57 -24.53
CA LEU A 7 -20.45 11.18 -23.56
C LEU A 7 -19.06 11.67 -23.99
N ALA A 8 -18.68 11.49 -25.25
CA ALA A 8 -17.38 11.96 -25.77
C ALA A 8 -17.23 13.49 -25.65
N ALA A 9 -18.29 14.26 -25.93
CA ALA A 9 -18.30 15.70 -25.78
C ALA A 9 -18.12 16.13 -24.31
N ARG A 10 -18.80 15.45 -23.38
CA ARG A 10 -18.65 15.69 -21.93
C ARG A 10 -17.25 15.36 -21.44
N LEU A 11 -16.71 14.20 -21.79
CA LEU A 11 -15.34 13.80 -21.42
C LEU A 11 -14.30 14.80 -21.92
N ARG A 12 -14.51 15.36 -23.12
CA ARG A 12 -13.64 16.42 -23.67
C ARG A 12 -13.70 17.70 -22.84
N ALA A 13 -14.87 18.06 -22.30
CA ALA A 13 -15.06 19.27 -21.51
C ALA A 13 -14.59 19.16 -20.05
N LEU A 14 -14.41 17.95 -19.50
CA LEU A 14 -13.94 17.74 -18.14
C LEU A 14 -12.52 18.31 -17.92
N PRO A 15 -12.22 18.87 -16.74
CA PRO A 15 -10.85 19.16 -16.32
C PRO A 15 -9.99 17.88 -16.29
N ASP A 16 -8.68 18.02 -16.51
CA ASP A 16 -7.74 16.90 -16.60
C ASP A 16 -7.75 16.04 -15.33
N ASP A 17 -7.65 16.65 -14.15
CA ASP A 17 -7.69 15.94 -12.86
C ASP A 17 -8.99 15.13 -12.65
N SER A 18 -10.12 15.62 -13.17
CA SER A 18 -11.40 14.92 -13.08
C SER A 18 -11.50 13.78 -14.08
N LEU A 19 -10.96 13.98 -15.29
CA LEU A 19 -10.90 12.95 -16.32
C LEU A 19 -9.93 11.82 -15.93
N GLU A 20 -8.77 12.15 -15.35
CA GLU A 20 -7.80 11.17 -14.84
C GLU A 20 -8.41 10.31 -13.74
N ARG A 21 -9.09 10.93 -12.76
CA ARG A 21 -9.80 10.20 -11.71
C ARG A 21 -10.90 9.30 -12.27
N LEU A 22 -11.66 9.76 -13.26
CA LEU A 22 -12.68 8.96 -13.93
C LEU A 22 -12.05 7.75 -14.63
N VAL A 23 -10.99 7.95 -15.42
CA VAL A 23 -10.33 6.86 -16.15
C VAL A 23 -9.72 5.84 -15.19
N ALA A 24 -9.07 6.29 -14.12
CA ALA A 24 -8.52 5.42 -13.08
C ALA A 24 -9.64 4.60 -12.39
N ALA A 25 -10.74 5.25 -12.00
CA ALA A 25 -11.86 4.59 -11.34
C ALA A 25 -12.61 3.59 -12.25
N ARG A 26 -12.67 3.86 -13.56
CA ARG A 26 -13.35 2.98 -14.53
C ARG A 26 -12.56 1.70 -14.87
N SER A 27 -11.32 1.57 -14.38
CA SER A 27 -10.50 0.35 -14.45
C SER A 27 -10.49 -0.32 -15.83
N LEU A 28 -10.36 0.49 -16.90
CA LEU A 28 -10.36 -0.01 -18.28
C LEU A 28 -9.21 -1.02 -18.50
N PRO A 29 -9.37 -2.00 -19.42
CA PRO A 29 -8.33 -2.99 -19.69
C PRO A 29 -6.99 -2.34 -20.03
N PRO A 30 -5.84 -2.87 -19.54
CA PRO A 30 -4.52 -2.31 -19.84
C PRO A 30 -4.22 -2.19 -21.34
N ALA A 31 -4.79 -3.09 -22.15
CA ALA A 31 -4.68 -3.06 -23.61
C ALA A 31 -5.32 -1.80 -24.23
N ALA A 32 -6.38 -1.25 -23.61
CA ALA A 32 -7.04 -0.03 -24.06
C ALA A 32 -6.25 1.23 -23.69
N LEU A 33 -5.59 1.22 -22.53
CA LEU A 33 -4.75 2.32 -22.03
C LEU A 33 -3.36 2.35 -22.69
N GLY A 34 -2.95 1.27 -23.34
CA GLY A 34 -1.65 1.13 -23.99
C GLY A 34 -1.34 2.16 -25.08
N GLU A 35 -0.05 2.34 -25.37
CA GLU A 35 0.44 3.25 -26.42
C GLU A 35 0.29 2.64 -27.83
N THR A 36 0.33 1.31 -27.92
CA THR A 36 0.28 0.53 -29.16
C THR A 36 -0.69 -0.63 -29.03
N GLY A 37 -1.45 -0.93 -30.08
CA GLY A 37 -2.35 -2.07 -30.13
C GLY A 37 -3.65 -1.75 -30.86
N PRO A 38 -4.42 -2.79 -31.26
CA PRO A 38 -5.67 -2.61 -32.01
C PRO A 38 -6.82 -2.09 -31.13
N GLN A 39 -6.73 -2.24 -29.80
CA GLN A 39 -7.75 -1.81 -28.84
C GLN A 39 -7.41 -0.47 -28.18
N ARG A 40 -6.32 0.19 -28.59
CA ARG A 40 -5.84 1.43 -27.96
C ARG A 40 -6.86 2.55 -28.13
N ILE A 41 -7.06 3.35 -27.10
CA ILE A 41 -7.86 4.57 -27.15
C ILE A 41 -7.04 5.67 -27.84
N THR A 42 -7.54 6.22 -28.95
CA THR A 42 -6.84 7.26 -29.72
C THR A 42 -7.48 8.64 -29.57
N ASP A 43 -8.79 8.70 -29.34
CA ASP A 43 -9.55 9.93 -29.15
C ASP A 43 -10.65 9.79 -28.08
N PHE A 44 -11.37 10.88 -27.81
CA PHE A 44 -12.46 10.91 -26.83
C PHE A 44 -13.66 10.05 -27.20
N PHE A 45 -13.83 9.71 -28.48
CA PHE A 45 -14.90 8.83 -28.93
C PHE A 45 -14.56 7.37 -28.63
N ASP A 46 -13.33 6.95 -28.91
CA ASP A 46 -12.82 5.62 -28.53
C ASP A 46 -12.91 5.42 -27.00
N LEU A 47 -12.60 6.47 -26.22
CA LEU A 47 -12.75 6.45 -24.77
C LEU A 47 -14.23 6.27 -24.37
N ALA A 48 -15.14 7.02 -24.98
CA ALA A 48 -16.57 6.90 -24.72
C ALA A 48 -17.12 5.52 -25.11
N GLU A 49 -16.69 4.93 -26.22
CA GLU A 49 -17.05 3.55 -26.61
C GLU A 49 -16.50 2.53 -25.62
N ALA A 50 -15.24 2.63 -25.21
CA ALA A 50 -14.64 1.74 -24.23
C ALA A 50 -15.39 1.78 -22.88
N LEU A 51 -15.79 2.99 -22.45
CA LEU A 51 -16.59 3.21 -21.25
C LEU A 51 -18.05 2.74 -21.40
N ARG A 52 -18.55 2.47 -22.60
CA ARG A 52 -19.94 2.01 -22.81
C ARG A 52 -20.05 0.50 -23.05
N THR A 53 -18.93 -0.23 -23.02
CA THR A 53 -18.95 -1.69 -23.09
C THR A 53 -19.64 -2.29 -21.86
N ASP A 54 -20.37 -3.40 -22.05
CA ASP A 54 -21.08 -4.11 -20.98
C ASP A 54 -20.16 -4.40 -19.78
N ASP A 55 -18.95 -4.92 -20.03
CA ASP A 55 -17.98 -5.24 -18.98
C ASP A 55 -17.54 -3.98 -18.21
N ALA A 56 -17.31 -2.86 -18.91
CA ALA A 56 -16.94 -1.62 -18.25
C ALA A 56 -18.11 -1.09 -17.42
N VAL A 57 -19.33 -1.06 -17.96
CA VAL A 57 -20.52 -0.60 -17.22
C VAL A 57 -20.74 -1.46 -15.97
N ASP A 58 -20.71 -2.78 -16.09
CA ASP A 58 -20.82 -3.70 -14.96
C ASP A 58 -19.77 -3.39 -13.89
N ALA A 59 -18.50 -3.27 -14.29
CA ALA A 59 -17.40 -2.98 -13.35
C ALA A 59 -17.61 -1.68 -12.55
N ALA A 60 -18.19 -0.63 -13.12
CA ALA A 60 -18.53 0.54 -12.31
C ALA A 60 -19.77 0.35 -11.45
N VAL A 61 -20.82 -0.30 -11.98
CA VAL A 61 -22.04 -0.56 -11.20
C VAL A 61 -21.72 -1.41 -9.97
N GLU A 62 -20.75 -2.34 -10.05
CA GLU A 62 -20.22 -3.11 -8.92
C GLU A 62 -19.67 -2.25 -7.77
N HIS A 63 -19.29 -1.00 -8.03
CA HIS A 63 -18.75 -0.07 -7.03
C HIS A 63 -19.76 1.00 -6.58
N LEU A 64 -21.01 0.96 -7.07
CA LEU A 64 -22.02 1.94 -6.72
C LEU A 64 -22.79 1.57 -5.44
N PRO A 65 -23.03 2.55 -4.55
CA PRO A 65 -23.94 2.37 -3.43
C PRO A 65 -25.37 2.05 -3.90
N ARG A 66 -26.12 1.33 -3.07
CA ARG A 66 -27.52 0.96 -3.29
C ARG A 66 -28.38 2.16 -3.67
N ALA A 67 -28.20 3.28 -2.98
CA ALA A 67 -28.96 4.51 -3.22
C ALA A 67 -28.74 5.06 -4.63
N THR A 68 -27.51 4.96 -5.15
CA THR A 68 -27.14 5.38 -6.49
C THR A 68 -27.71 4.44 -7.55
N ILE A 69 -27.64 3.11 -7.32
CA ILE A 69 -28.23 2.12 -8.23
C ILE A 69 -29.75 2.32 -8.36
N LEU A 70 -30.44 2.57 -7.25
CA LEU A 70 -31.87 2.88 -7.26
C LEU A 70 -32.17 4.16 -8.04
N ALA A 71 -31.35 5.20 -7.88
CA ALA A 71 -31.50 6.45 -8.62
C ALA A 71 -31.27 6.28 -10.14
N LEU A 72 -30.29 5.46 -10.54
CA LEU A 72 -30.02 5.11 -11.94
C LEU A 72 -31.18 4.32 -12.57
N ARG A 73 -31.76 3.37 -11.82
CA ARG A 73 -32.84 2.52 -12.32
C ARG A 73 -34.17 3.25 -12.42
N ASP A 74 -34.54 3.97 -11.37
CA ASP A 74 -35.90 4.54 -11.22
C ASP A 74 -36.01 5.93 -11.87
N GLY A 75 -34.91 6.53 -12.32
CA GLY A 75 -34.87 7.91 -12.81
C GLY A 75 -35.20 8.88 -11.68
N GLY A 76 -34.25 9.06 -10.75
CA GLY A 76 -34.49 9.64 -9.43
C GLY A 76 -33.70 10.90 -9.07
N ASN A 77 -33.64 11.17 -7.76
CA ASN A 77 -33.02 12.36 -7.17
C ASN A 77 -31.55 12.53 -7.62
N ALA A 78 -31.26 13.64 -8.32
CA ALA A 78 -29.93 14.02 -8.78
C ALA A 78 -28.89 14.04 -7.65
N ASP A 79 -29.30 14.36 -6.41
CA ASP A 79 -28.41 14.36 -5.24
C ASP A 79 -27.78 12.98 -4.96
N ARG A 80 -28.43 11.90 -5.38
CA ARG A 80 -27.96 10.52 -5.19
C ARG A 80 -27.14 9.99 -6.37
N LEU A 81 -27.08 10.72 -7.48
CA LEU A 81 -26.33 10.33 -8.67
C LEU A 81 -24.86 10.74 -8.61
N GLY A 82 -24.40 11.49 -7.60
CA GLY A 82 -23.01 11.96 -7.47
C GLY A 82 -21.93 10.90 -7.78
N PRO A 83 -21.99 9.68 -7.19
CA PRO A 83 -21.04 8.61 -7.52
C PRO A 83 -21.13 8.13 -8.98
N ALA A 84 -22.35 8.05 -9.55
CA ALA A 84 -22.56 7.67 -10.94
C ALA A 84 -22.07 8.76 -11.92
N ILE A 85 -22.26 10.04 -11.59
CA ILE A 85 -21.77 11.18 -12.36
C ILE A 85 -20.24 11.19 -12.38
N THR A 86 -19.60 10.92 -11.24
CA THR A 86 -18.12 10.80 -11.13
C THR A 86 -17.56 9.70 -12.04
N LEU A 87 -18.33 8.63 -12.26
CA LEU A 87 -17.97 7.52 -13.15
C LEU A 87 -18.45 7.72 -14.59
N GLY A 88 -19.07 8.86 -14.92
CA GLY A 88 -19.58 9.16 -16.26
C GLY A 88 -20.81 8.35 -16.68
N LEU A 89 -21.51 7.71 -15.74
CA LEU A 89 -22.70 6.87 -15.98
C LEU A 89 -23.99 7.70 -16.11
N ALA A 90 -23.99 8.89 -15.52
CA ALA A 90 -25.04 9.90 -15.62
C ALA A 90 -24.40 11.28 -15.84
N ASP A 91 -25.20 12.28 -16.20
CA ASP A 91 -24.78 13.69 -16.21
C ASP A 91 -25.26 14.47 -14.99
N GLU A 92 -24.81 15.73 -14.88
CA GLU A 92 -25.15 16.63 -13.78
C GLU A 92 -26.64 17.00 -13.75
N ASP A 93 -27.32 16.91 -14.89
CA ASP A 93 -28.76 17.12 -15.02
C ASP A 93 -29.57 15.87 -14.63
N GLY A 94 -28.89 14.77 -14.30
CA GLY A 94 -29.48 13.51 -13.86
C GLY A 94 -29.91 12.58 -15.02
N ALA A 95 -29.55 12.91 -16.26
CA ALA A 95 -29.80 12.01 -17.38
C ALA A 95 -28.80 10.85 -17.39
N VAL A 96 -29.34 9.63 -17.46
CA VAL A 96 -28.56 8.40 -17.48
C VAL A 96 -28.18 8.02 -18.91
N ASP A 97 -26.96 7.51 -19.07
CA ASP A 97 -26.49 6.97 -20.35
C ASP A 97 -27.32 5.76 -20.78
N ASP A 98 -27.68 5.71 -22.07
CA ASP A 98 -28.57 4.67 -22.59
C ASP A 98 -27.96 3.27 -22.48
N ALA A 99 -26.65 3.12 -22.67
CA ALA A 99 -25.97 1.84 -22.46
C ALA A 99 -26.03 1.43 -20.98
N VAL A 100 -25.91 2.39 -20.06
CA VAL A 100 -26.01 2.15 -18.61
C VAL A 100 -27.44 1.75 -18.24
N ALA A 101 -28.45 2.50 -18.69
CA ALA A 101 -29.85 2.21 -18.43
C ALA A 101 -30.25 0.83 -18.96
N ALA A 102 -29.83 0.49 -20.18
CA ALA A 102 -30.05 -0.83 -20.76
C ALA A 102 -29.37 -1.94 -19.94
N ARG A 103 -28.12 -1.73 -19.50
CA ARG A 103 -27.38 -2.71 -18.71
C ARG A 103 -27.99 -2.94 -17.32
N VAL A 104 -28.37 -1.87 -16.62
CA VAL A 104 -29.03 -1.95 -15.30
C VAL A 104 -30.38 -2.69 -15.42
N ALA A 105 -31.16 -2.41 -16.48
CA ALA A 105 -32.43 -3.10 -16.74
C ALA A 105 -32.25 -4.58 -17.10
N ALA A 106 -31.10 -4.96 -17.66
CA ALA A 106 -30.78 -6.35 -18.00
C ALA A 106 -30.36 -7.19 -16.77
N HIS A 107 -30.04 -6.57 -15.63
CA HIS A 107 -29.56 -7.27 -14.44
C HIS A 107 -30.72 -7.61 -13.48
N PRO A 108 -31.16 -8.87 -13.37
CA PRO A 108 -32.39 -9.23 -12.63
C PRO A 108 -32.32 -8.84 -11.15
N ASP A 109 -31.16 -9.02 -10.52
CA ASP A 109 -30.96 -8.68 -9.11
C ASP A 109 -31.10 -7.17 -8.84
N LEU A 110 -30.64 -6.32 -9.77
CA LEU A 110 -30.75 -4.86 -9.65
C LEU A 110 -32.19 -4.38 -9.90
N VAL A 111 -32.87 -5.01 -10.86
CA VAL A 111 -34.30 -4.76 -11.11
C VAL A 111 -35.15 -5.16 -9.91
N ALA A 112 -34.80 -6.25 -9.22
CA ALA A 112 -35.52 -6.71 -8.03
C ALA A 112 -35.28 -5.86 -6.77
N LEU A 113 -34.32 -4.91 -6.78
CA LEU A 113 -34.01 -4.09 -5.61
C LEU A 113 -35.21 -3.25 -5.16
N ARG A 114 -35.50 -3.28 -3.86
CA ARG A 114 -36.55 -2.43 -3.30
C ARG A 114 -35.95 -1.15 -2.71
N SER A 115 -36.62 -0.03 -2.97
CA SER A 115 -36.28 1.29 -2.43
C SER A 115 -36.46 1.37 -0.91
N THR A 116 -37.31 0.52 -0.34
CA THR A 116 -37.44 0.24 1.10
C THR A 116 -37.59 -1.26 1.34
N GLY A 117 -36.83 -1.83 2.29
CA GLY A 117 -37.12 -3.16 2.87
C GLY A 117 -37.11 -4.35 1.91
N GLY A 118 -35.92 -4.85 1.56
CA GLY A 118 -35.80 -6.20 1.03
C GLY A 118 -34.36 -6.55 0.68
N PRO A 119 -33.97 -7.84 0.72
CA PRO A 119 -34.00 -8.64 1.97
C PRO A 119 -33.58 -7.75 3.15
N ASP A 120 -34.22 -7.92 4.30
CA ASP A 120 -34.10 -7.00 5.44
C ASP A 120 -32.64 -6.65 5.68
N ARG A 121 -32.33 -5.33 5.68
CA ARG A 121 -31.03 -4.83 6.18
C ARG A 121 -30.76 -5.65 7.43
N PRO A 122 -29.58 -6.30 7.56
CA PRO A 122 -29.31 -7.14 8.73
C PRO A 122 -29.72 -6.39 9.99
N ASP A 123 -30.65 -6.97 10.75
CA ASP A 123 -31.15 -6.33 11.95
C ASP A 123 -29.96 -6.10 12.87
N ARG A 124 -29.80 -4.86 13.33
CA ARG A 124 -28.80 -4.58 14.35
C ARG A 124 -29.12 -5.45 15.55
N ALA A 125 -28.19 -6.31 15.94
CA ALA A 125 -28.35 -7.07 17.16
C ALA A 125 -28.54 -6.08 18.32
N ALA A 126 -29.58 -6.29 19.14
CA ALA A 126 -29.77 -5.48 20.33
C ALA A 126 -28.55 -5.69 21.24
N HIS A 127 -27.75 -4.65 21.43
CA HIS A 127 -26.72 -4.66 22.47
C HIS A 127 -27.45 -4.65 23.82
N ALA A 128 -27.28 -5.71 24.60
CA ALA A 128 -27.61 -5.66 26.01
C ALA A 128 -26.58 -4.74 26.70
N ASP A 129 -27.04 -3.87 27.60
CA ASP A 129 -26.17 -3.05 28.47
C ASP A 129 -25.46 -3.93 29.53
N ASP A 130 -24.64 -4.89 29.09
CA ASP A 130 -23.76 -5.69 29.93
C ASP A 130 -22.41 -4.97 30.10
N VAL A 131 -22.37 -4.02 31.05
CA VAL A 131 -21.15 -3.27 31.39
C VAL A 131 -19.99 -4.21 31.71
N ALA A 132 -20.24 -5.30 32.44
CA ALA A 132 -19.19 -6.27 32.79
C ALA A 132 -18.69 -7.07 31.57
N GLY A 133 -19.53 -7.26 30.56
CA GLY A 133 -19.15 -7.81 29.25
C GLY A 133 -18.30 -6.84 28.45
N GLN A 134 -18.66 -5.55 28.46
CA GLN A 134 -17.91 -4.49 27.78
C GLN A 134 -16.51 -4.31 28.39
N ASP A 135 -16.38 -4.32 29.72
CA ASP A 135 -15.07 -4.22 30.38
C ASP A 135 -14.17 -5.42 30.06
N ARG A 136 -14.72 -6.64 30.05
CA ARG A 136 -13.97 -7.84 29.61
C ARG A 136 -13.54 -7.74 28.16
N ALA A 137 -14.41 -7.27 27.26
CA ALA A 137 -14.06 -7.08 25.86
C ALA A 137 -12.95 -6.03 25.68
N ARG A 138 -12.98 -4.93 26.44
CA ARG A 138 -11.89 -3.94 26.46
C ARG A 138 -10.56 -4.54 26.89
N THR A 139 -10.53 -5.29 28.00
CA THR A 139 -9.31 -5.96 28.46
C THR A 139 -8.76 -6.92 27.42
N THR A 140 -9.61 -7.80 26.86
CA THR A 140 -9.21 -8.72 25.80
C THR A 140 -8.70 -7.99 24.56
N GLY A 141 -9.36 -6.90 24.15
CA GLY A 141 -8.93 -6.06 23.03
C GLY A 141 -7.55 -5.43 23.27
N ALA A 142 -7.32 -4.88 24.46
CA ALA A 142 -6.04 -4.26 24.83
C ALA A 142 -4.89 -5.28 24.89
N GLU A 143 -5.13 -6.49 25.41
CA GLU A 143 -4.14 -7.59 25.39
C GLU A 143 -3.79 -7.99 23.95
N GLN A 144 -4.81 -8.10 23.08
CA GLN A 144 -4.63 -8.42 21.67
C GLN A 144 -3.88 -7.32 20.90
N ALA A 145 -4.16 -6.05 21.21
CA ALA A 145 -3.47 -4.90 20.67
C ALA A 145 -2.00 -4.87 21.10
N PHE A 146 -1.73 -5.05 22.40
CA PHE A 146 -0.37 -5.10 22.94
C PHE A 146 0.46 -6.22 22.29
N SER A 147 -0.11 -7.42 22.17
CA SER A 147 0.52 -8.55 21.49
C SER A 147 0.83 -8.23 20.03
N SER A 148 -0.15 -7.68 19.29
CA SER A 148 0.01 -7.40 17.86
C SER A 148 1.01 -6.27 17.59
N MET A 149 0.99 -5.20 18.38
CA MET A 149 1.99 -4.13 18.29
C MET A 149 3.39 -4.64 18.64
N THR A 150 3.53 -5.56 19.59
CA THR A 150 4.82 -6.20 19.91
C THR A 150 5.35 -6.98 18.70
N VAL A 151 4.51 -7.80 18.07
CA VAL A 151 4.89 -8.55 16.85
C VAL A 151 5.27 -7.60 15.72
N LEU A 152 4.47 -6.57 15.47
CA LEU A 152 4.73 -5.58 14.41
C LEU A 152 6.06 -4.83 14.66
N ALA A 153 6.34 -4.42 15.90
CA ALA A 153 7.60 -3.78 16.26
C ALA A 153 8.80 -4.70 16.03
N GLU A 154 8.74 -5.97 16.42
CA GLU A 154 9.85 -6.89 16.19
C GLU A 154 10.06 -7.23 14.71
N LEU A 155 8.98 -7.31 13.92
CA LEU A 155 9.09 -7.46 12.47
C LEU A 155 9.70 -6.21 11.82
N LEU A 156 9.30 -5.02 12.25
CA LEU A 156 9.85 -3.77 11.74
C LEU A 156 11.33 -3.60 12.09
N ARG A 157 11.75 -3.99 13.30
CA ARG A 157 13.17 -4.08 13.66
C ARG A 157 13.92 -5.15 12.84
N ALA A 158 13.26 -6.24 12.44
CA ALA A 158 13.84 -7.24 11.53
C ALA A 158 14.07 -6.67 10.12
N VAL A 159 13.15 -5.84 9.64
CA VAL A 159 13.27 -5.09 8.39
C VAL A 159 14.44 -4.11 8.48
N ASP A 160 14.54 -3.35 9.57
CA ASP A 160 15.63 -2.38 9.82
C ASP A 160 17.01 -3.06 9.78
N ALA A 161 17.11 -4.23 10.41
CA ALA A 161 18.31 -5.06 10.39
C ALA A 161 18.62 -5.68 9.00
N GLY A 162 17.79 -5.47 7.98
CA GLY A 162 17.99 -5.96 6.61
C GLY A 162 17.82 -7.47 6.45
N THR A 163 17.12 -8.12 7.38
CA THR A 163 16.91 -9.57 7.38
C THR A 163 15.72 -10.01 6.52
N VAL A 164 14.80 -9.09 6.24
CA VAL A 164 13.59 -9.36 5.44
C VAL A 164 13.87 -9.12 3.96
N ARG A 165 13.75 -10.19 3.16
CA ARG A 165 13.94 -10.16 1.70
C ARG A 165 12.79 -10.85 1.01
N GLU A 166 12.37 -10.28 -0.09
CA GLU A 166 11.25 -10.80 -0.87
C GLU A 166 11.70 -11.88 -1.87
N LEU A 167 10.83 -12.84 -2.11
CA LEU A 167 10.99 -13.81 -3.19
C LEU A 167 10.69 -13.14 -4.54
N VAL A 168 11.27 -13.70 -5.62
CA VAL A 168 11.02 -13.23 -6.99
C VAL A 168 9.53 -13.24 -7.39
N LYS A 169 8.72 -14.09 -6.75
CA LYS A 169 7.28 -14.21 -6.99
C LYS A 169 6.43 -13.37 -6.02
N GLY A 170 7.05 -12.53 -5.20
CA GLY A 170 6.40 -11.78 -4.13
C GLY A 170 6.36 -12.54 -2.80
N GLY A 171 6.24 -11.78 -1.70
CA GLY A 171 6.19 -12.29 -0.33
C GLY A 171 7.50 -12.88 0.19
N ILE A 172 7.48 -13.41 1.42
CA ILE A 172 8.67 -14.00 2.07
C ILE A 172 8.68 -15.52 1.99
N GLY A 173 9.86 -16.13 2.03
CA GLY A 173 10.00 -17.58 2.06
C GLY A 173 9.59 -18.20 3.39
N THR A 174 8.98 -19.39 3.34
CA THR A 174 8.58 -20.17 4.54
C THR A 174 9.71 -20.34 5.57
N PRO A 175 10.98 -20.60 5.20
CA PRO A 175 12.06 -20.69 6.19
C PRO A 175 12.25 -19.39 6.97
N LEU A 176 12.23 -18.25 6.28
CA LEU A 176 12.38 -16.93 6.90
C LEU A 176 11.19 -16.61 7.81
N ALA A 177 9.96 -16.92 7.37
CA ALA A 177 8.75 -16.74 8.18
C ALA A 177 8.86 -17.51 9.51
N LYS A 178 9.30 -18.78 9.47
CA LYS A 178 9.52 -19.60 10.66
C LYS A 178 10.60 -19.02 11.58
N THR A 179 11.74 -18.62 11.04
CA THR A 179 12.82 -18.01 11.84
C THR A 179 12.37 -16.72 12.53
N LEU A 180 11.62 -15.86 11.83
CA LEU A 180 11.07 -14.64 12.43
C LEU A 180 10.03 -14.97 13.51
N ALA A 181 9.13 -15.91 13.24
CA ALA A 181 8.10 -16.33 14.17
C ALA A 181 8.66 -16.92 15.47
N GLU A 182 9.66 -17.82 15.35
CA GLU A 182 10.36 -18.41 16.49
C GLU A 182 11.05 -17.35 17.36
N ARG A 183 11.71 -16.36 16.74
CA ARG A 183 12.39 -15.28 17.46
C ARG A 183 11.42 -14.36 18.20
N ILE A 184 10.25 -14.11 17.60
CA ILE A 184 9.22 -13.22 18.15
C ILE A 184 8.31 -13.96 19.14
N GLY A 185 8.25 -15.29 19.09
CA GLY A 185 7.31 -16.09 19.87
C GLY A 185 5.87 -16.02 19.34
N THR A 186 5.71 -16.00 18.01
CA THR A 186 4.39 -15.98 17.34
C THR A 186 4.24 -17.14 16.35
N ASP A 187 3.07 -17.27 15.72
CA ASP A 187 2.83 -18.27 14.67
C ASP A 187 3.49 -17.85 13.35
N ALA A 188 4.09 -18.79 12.62
CA ALA A 188 4.67 -18.53 11.31
C ALA A 188 3.62 -18.10 10.27
N ASP A 189 2.38 -18.56 10.41
CA ASP A 189 1.30 -18.30 9.46
C ASP A 189 0.83 -16.84 9.49
N VAL A 190 1.02 -16.12 10.61
CA VAL A 190 0.63 -14.71 10.71
C VAL A 190 1.68 -13.75 10.15
N VAL A 191 2.96 -14.17 10.08
CA VAL A 191 4.08 -13.28 9.72
C VAL A 191 3.89 -12.59 8.36
N PRO A 192 3.50 -13.28 7.27
CA PRO A 192 3.29 -12.63 5.97
C PRO A 192 2.20 -11.55 6.02
N GLY A 193 1.09 -11.82 6.72
CA GLY A 193 0.00 -10.86 6.88
C GLY A 193 0.42 -9.63 7.70
N ARG A 194 1.27 -9.80 8.72
CA ARG A 194 1.81 -8.69 9.52
C ARG A 194 2.79 -7.83 8.74
N LEU A 195 3.63 -8.42 7.90
CA LEU A 195 4.50 -7.67 6.99
C LEU A 195 3.68 -6.89 5.95
N ALA A 196 2.67 -7.53 5.35
CA ALA A 196 1.76 -6.86 4.43
C ALA A 196 1.01 -5.70 5.10
N LEU A 197 0.67 -5.82 6.39
CA LEU A 197 0.10 -4.71 7.15
C LEU A 197 1.10 -3.56 7.33
N LEU A 198 2.36 -3.83 7.69
CA LEU A 198 3.40 -2.80 7.82
C LEU A 198 3.66 -2.03 6.52
N ASP A 199 3.62 -2.73 5.38
CA ASP A 199 3.68 -2.11 4.05
C ASP A 199 2.43 -1.26 3.79
N ARG A 200 1.24 -1.83 4.01
CA ARG A 200 -0.04 -1.14 3.79
C ARG A 200 -0.17 0.16 4.59
N VAL A 201 0.24 0.16 5.86
CA VAL A 201 0.21 1.37 6.72
C VAL A 201 1.41 2.31 6.50
N GLY A 202 2.32 1.96 5.59
CA GLY A 202 3.46 2.79 5.23
C GLY A 202 4.59 2.84 6.27
N PHE A 203 4.68 1.87 7.18
CA PHE A 203 5.79 1.78 8.15
C PHE A 203 7.02 1.06 7.58
N ALA A 204 6.82 0.21 6.57
CA ALA A 204 7.89 -0.41 5.80
C ALA A 204 7.63 -0.27 4.30
N ASP A 205 8.69 -0.33 3.50
CA ASP A 205 8.63 -0.35 2.04
C ASP A 205 9.39 -1.60 1.54
N PRO A 206 8.74 -2.53 0.80
CA PRO A 206 9.41 -3.70 0.22
C PRO A 206 10.47 -3.35 -0.85
N GLY A 207 10.39 -2.17 -1.46
CA GLY A 207 11.33 -1.67 -2.46
C GLY A 207 11.52 -2.64 -3.63
N SER A 208 12.76 -2.74 -4.13
CA SER A 208 13.14 -3.75 -5.15
C SER A 208 13.56 -5.09 -4.51
N GLY A 209 12.76 -5.60 -3.57
CA GLY A 209 12.96 -6.90 -2.92
C GLY A 209 13.79 -6.90 -1.62
N ARG A 210 14.28 -5.73 -1.18
CA ARG A 210 14.83 -5.53 0.16
C ARG A 210 13.96 -4.54 0.88
N TRP A 211 13.34 -5.01 1.96
CA TRP A 211 12.48 -4.18 2.77
C TRP A 211 13.31 -3.14 3.52
N THR A 212 12.78 -1.92 3.64
CA THR A 212 13.34 -0.82 4.43
C THR A 212 12.27 -0.22 5.33
N VAL A 213 12.66 0.26 6.51
CA VAL A 213 11.75 0.98 7.41
C VAL A 213 11.62 2.42 6.94
N THR A 214 10.41 2.96 6.93
CA THR A 214 10.14 4.37 6.58
C THR A 214 10.37 5.27 7.79
N ASP A 215 10.43 6.59 7.60
CA ASP A 215 10.54 7.54 8.71
C ASP A 215 9.38 7.40 9.70
N ALA A 216 8.14 7.21 9.19
CA ALA A 216 6.96 6.94 10.01
C ALA A 216 7.10 5.65 10.84
N GLY A 217 7.69 4.60 10.25
CA GLY A 217 7.99 3.36 10.97
C GLY A 217 9.03 3.53 12.08
N GLN A 218 10.07 4.35 11.86
CA GLN A 218 11.07 4.67 12.88
C GLN A 218 10.46 5.45 14.05
N ASP A 219 9.66 6.47 13.74
CA ASP A 219 8.95 7.27 14.75
C ASP A 219 8.00 6.40 15.57
N TRP A 220 7.27 5.48 14.91
CA TRP A 220 6.38 4.53 15.58
C TRP A 220 7.12 3.58 16.54
N LEU A 221 8.35 3.17 16.21
CA LEU A 221 9.18 2.32 17.10
C LEU A 221 9.64 3.00 18.39
N VAL A 222 9.56 4.33 18.50
CA VAL A 222 9.94 5.06 19.72
C VAL A 222 8.76 5.79 20.38
N ALA A 223 7.60 5.85 19.73
CA ALA A 223 6.36 6.35 20.30
C ALA A 223 5.90 5.51 21.50
N ASP A 224 5.26 6.16 22.47
CA ASP A 224 4.66 5.49 23.63
C ASP A 224 3.53 4.55 23.22
N TRP A 225 3.24 3.52 24.02
CA TRP A 225 2.30 2.46 23.66
C TRP A 225 0.88 2.94 23.27
N PRO A 226 0.25 3.91 23.97
CA PRO A 226 -1.04 4.45 23.57
C PRO A 226 -0.97 5.14 22.20
N ASP A 227 0.07 5.94 21.96
CA ASP A 227 0.29 6.64 20.69
C ASP A 227 0.61 5.68 19.55
N ARG A 228 1.32 4.58 19.83
CA ARG A 228 1.52 3.49 18.86
C ARG A 228 0.21 2.87 18.42
N TRP A 229 -0.69 2.61 19.36
CA TRP A 229 -1.99 2.03 19.04
C TRP A 229 -2.81 2.99 18.20
N ALA A 230 -2.93 4.25 18.62
CA ALA A 230 -3.65 5.28 17.89
C ALA A 230 -3.09 5.52 16.48
N THR A 231 -1.77 5.65 16.35
CA THR A 231 -1.11 5.89 15.05
C THR A 231 -1.27 4.70 14.11
N LEU A 232 -1.16 3.47 14.61
CA LEU A 232 -1.38 2.26 13.83
C LEU A 232 -2.83 2.15 13.35
N VAL A 233 -3.80 2.48 14.22
CA VAL A 233 -5.23 2.44 13.88
C VAL A 233 -5.60 3.52 12.87
N SER A 234 -5.11 4.75 13.05
CA SER A 234 -5.30 5.83 12.09
C SER A 234 -4.72 5.46 10.73
N ALA A 235 -3.45 5.03 10.69
CA ALA A 235 -2.80 4.66 9.44
C ALA A 235 -3.49 3.47 8.75
N TRP A 236 -4.01 2.50 9.52
CA TRP A 236 -4.82 1.42 8.94
C TRP A 236 -6.18 1.91 8.43
N ALA A 237 -6.89 2.74 9.19
CA ALA A 237 -8.18 3.28 8.79
C ALA A 237 -8.06 4.10 7.48
N ASP A 238 -7.00 4.90 7.33
CA ASP A 238 -6.72 5.68 6.13
C ASP A 238 -6.45 4.83 4.88
N THR A 239 -6.15 3.53 5.06
CA THR A 239 -5.96 2.59 3.93
C THR A 239 -7.27 1.99 3.43
N LEU A 240 -8.38 2.16 4.16
CA LEU A 240 -9.66 1.58 3.80
C LEU A 240 -10.35 2.41 2.70
N GLY A 241 -10.93 1.72 1.73
CA GLY A 241 -11.67 2.38 0.65
C GLY A 241 -12.98 3.02 1.15
N PRO A 242 -13.53 4.02 0.44
CA PRO A 242 -14.76 4.71 0.83
C PRO A 242 -15.95 3.77 1.10
N ALA A 243 -16.09 2.70 0.31
CA ALA A 243 -17.15 1.72 0.50
C ALA A 243 -17.01 0.93 1.81
N VAL A 244 -15.78 0.61 2.21
CA VAL A 244 -15.52 -0.07 3.48
C VAL A 244 -15.87 0.84 4.64
N HIS A 245 -15.47 2.12 4.58
CA HIS A 245 -15.85 3.12 5.58
C HIS A 245 -17.37 3.27 5.71
N GLU A 246 -18.10 3.34 4.59
CA GLU A 246 -19.56 3.43 4.61
C GLU A 246 -20.19 2.19 5.27
N VAL A 247 -19.73 1.00 4.93
CA VAL A 247 -20.25 -0.24 5.52
C VAL A 247 -19.92 -0.34 7.01
N LEU A 248 -18.70 0.04 7.43
CA LEU A 248 -18.33 0.09 8.85
C LEU A 248 -19.19 1.10 9.62
N ALA A 249 -19.43 2.28 9.06
CA ALA A 249 -20.32 3.28 9.67
C ALA A 249 -21.78 2.79 9.77
N LEU A 250 -22.25 1.99 8.80
CA LEU A 250 -23.57 1.36 8.85
C LEU A 250 -23.65 0.22 9.87
N ALA A 251 -22.54 -0.48 10.10
CA ALA A 251 -22.40 -1.56 11.07
C ALA A 251 -22.32 -1.04 12.51
N ASP A 252 -21.81 0.19 12.67
CA ASP A 252 -21.56 0.82 13.97
C ASP A 252 -20.61 -0.07 14.79
N ASP A 253 -21.14 -0.74 15.81
CA ASP A 253 -20.33 -1.55 16.73
C ASP A 253 -20.36 -3.05 16.43
N ASP A 254 -21.15 -3.50 15.46
CA ASP A 254 -21.38 -4.93 15.21
C ASP A 254 -20.83 -5.35 13.84
N LEU A 255 -19.64 -5.93 13.86
CA LEU A 255 -18.91 -6.37 12.69
C LEU A 255 -19.27 -7.79 12.23
N ARG A 256 -20.17 -8.50 12.93
CA ARG A 256 -20.44 -9.95 12.68
C ARG A 256 -21.10 -10.19 11.32
N ASP A 257 -21.98 -9.29 10.88
CA ASP A 257 -22.75 -9.41 9.64
C ASP A 257 -22.26 -8.45 8.54
N LEU A 258 -20.99 -8.02 8.59
CA LEU A 258 -20.44 -7.03 7.65
C LEU A 258 -20.63 -7.41 6.18
N VAL A 259 -20.44 -8.68 5.82
CA VAL A 259 -20.62 -9.13 4.43
C VAL A 259 -22.08 -8.99 3.99
N ALA A 260 -23.02 -9.36 4.85
CA ALA A 260 -24.45 -9.21 4.54
C ALA A 260 -24.85 -7.73 4.42
N LEU A 261 -24.31 -6.89 5.31
CA LEU A 261 -24.53 -5.45 5.28
C LEU A 261 -23.87 -4.79 4.06
N GLY A 262 -22.67 -5.23 3.69
CA GLY A 262 -21.94 -4.82 2.50
C GLY A 262 -22.70 -5.15 1.23
N ARG A 263 -23.22 -6.37 1.10
CA ARG A 263 -24.10 -6.76 -0.04
C ARG A 263 -25.42 -5.98 -0.05
N TRP A 264 -25.92 -5.57 1.11
CA TRP A 264 -27.10 -4.70 1.17
C TRP A 264 -26.77 -3.27 0.69
N ALA A 265 -25.65 -2.71 1.13
CA ALA A 265 -25.19 -1.36 0.83
C ALA A 265 -24.62 -1.21 -0.58
N TYR A 266 -23.98 -2.27 -1.10
CA TYR A 266 -23.40 -2.37 -2.44
C TYR A 266 -23.91 -3.66 -3.12
N PRO A 267 -25.14 -3.65 -3.68
CA PRO A 267 -25.80 -4.84 -4.22
C PRO A 267 -25.03 -5.59 -5.31
N ALA A 268 -24.22 -4.88 -6.10
CA ALA A 268 -23.39 -5.46 -7.14
C ALA A 268 -21.94 -5.75 -6.68
N GLY A 269 -21.55 -5.37 -5.46
CA GLY A 269 -20.16 -5.38 -5.00
C GLY A 269 -19.62 -6.72 -4.48
N SER A 270 -20.40 -7.80 -4.50
CA SER A 270 -20.05 -9.07 -3.85
C SER A 270 -18.73 -9.70 -4.32
N ARG A 271 -18.28 -9.40 -5.55
CA ARG A 271 -17.06 -9.98 -6.14
C ARG A 271 -15.77 -9.44 -5.55
N TRP A 272 -15.79 -8.22 -5.01
CA TRP A 272 -14.60 -7.54 -4.50
C TRP A 272 -14.76 -7.15 -3.02
N LEU A 273 -15.95 -6.68 -2.62
CA LEU A 273 -16.18 -6.09 -1.31
C LEU A 273 -16.20 -7.14 -0.18
N ASP A 274 -16.73 -8.33 -0.43
CA ASP A 274 -16.85 -9.39 0.59
C ASP A 274 -15.49 -9.73 1.21
N ALA A 275 -14.47 -9.95 0.37
CA ALA A 275 -13.12 -10.28 0.83
C ALA A 275 -12.47 -9.10 1.57
N VAL A 276 -12.68 -7.88 1.09
CA VAL A 276 -12.13 -6.66 1.70
C VAL A 276 -12.77 -6.39 3.07
N LEU A 277 -14.08 -6.61 3.22
CA LEU A 277 -14.78 -6.47 4.50
C LEU A 277 -14.33 -7.52 5.52
N LEU A 278 -14.11 -8.76 5.08
CA LEU A 278 -13.56 -9.81 5.94
C LEU A 278 -12.12 -9.50 6.37
N ASP A 279 -11.28 -9.00 5.46
CA ASP A 279 -9.92 -8.56 5.77
C ASP A 279 -9.93 -7.38 6.75
N ALA A 280 -10.82 -6.40 6.55
CA ALA A 280 -10.97 -5.25 7.45
C ALA A 280 -11.43 -5.68 8.84
N ALA A 281 -12.44 -6.57 8.95
CA ALA A 281 -12.91 -7.10 10.23
C ALA A 281 -11.84 -7.92 10.95
N GLY A 282 -11.13 -8.78 10.22
CA GLY A 282 -10.02 -9.56 10.74
C GLY A 282 -8.88 -8.67 11.22
N THR A 283 -8.55 -7.62 10.46
CA THR A 283 -7.52 -6.65 10.86
C THR A 283 -7.94 -5.88 12.10
N ALA A 284 -9.17 -5.37 12.16
CA ALA A 284 -9.72 -4.69 13.34
C ALA A 284 -9.65 -5.56 14.60
N ALA A 285 -10.08 -6.82 14.52
CA ALA A 285 -9.95 -7.78 15.62
C ALA A 285 -8.49 -8.01 16.01
N SER A 286 -7.62 -8.16 15.02
CA SER A 286 -6.19 -8.37 15.25
C SER A 286 -5.52 -7.16 15.91
N LEU A 287 -5.99 -5.95 15.63
CA LEU A 287 -5.54 -4.69 16.24
C LEU A 287 -6.21 -4.41 17.60
N GLY A 288 -7.04 -5.34 18.12
CA GLY A 288 -7.71 -5.19 19.40
C GLY A 288 -8.90 -4.24 19.41
N LEU A 289 -9.37 -3.81 18.24
CA LEU A 289 -10.50 -2.88 18.11
C LEU A 289 -11.84 -3.56 18.33
N ALA A 290 -11.93 -4.86 18.06
CA ALA A 290 -13.14 -5.64 18.21
C ALA A 290 -12.87 -7.02 18.84
N VAL A 291 -13.80 -7.51 19.64
CA VAL A 291 -13.77 -8.84 20.26
C VAL A 291 -15.07 -9.56 19.92
N ASP A 292 -14.99 -10.79 19.40
CA ASP A 292 -16.13 -11.57 18.93
C ASP A 292 -17.02 -10.80 17.92
N GLY A 293 -16.38 -9.95 17.11
CA GLY A 293 -17.04 -9.10 16.12
C GLY A 293 -17.73 -7.86 16.70
N ILE A 294 -17.57 -7.55 17.99
CA ILE A 294 -18.11 -6.32 18.60
C ILE A 294 -16.99 -5.32 18.84
N VAL A 295 -17.15 -4.09 18.34
CA VAL A 295 -16.19 -2.99 18.54
C VAL A 295 -16.16 -2.59 20.02
N THR A 296 -14.95 -2.55 20.60
CA THR A 296 -14.75 -2.11 21.99
C THR A 296 -14.89 -0.59 22.10
N SER A 297 -15.20 -0.06 23.28
CA SER A 297 -15.28 1.39 23.48
C SER A 297 -13.95 2.10 23.19
N THR A 298 -12.83 1.45 23.51
CA THR A 298 -11.48 1.93 23.17
C THR A 298 -11.22 1.86 21.67
N GLY A 299 -11.66 0.79 20.99
CA GLY A 299 -11.61 0.70 19.54
C GLY A 299 -12.39 1.82 18.85
N ARG A 300 -13.61 2.14 19.32
CA ARG A 300 -14.40 3.27 18.82
C ARG A 300 -13.66 4.60 19.02
N ALA A 301 -13.17 4.86 20.23
CA ALA A 301 -12.44 6.08 20.52
C ALA A 301 -11.22 6.26 19.59
N LEU A 302 -10.46 5.19 19.35
CA LEU A 302 -9.30 5.23 18.46
C LEU A 302 -9.68 5.50 17.00
N LEU A 303 -10.78 4.91 16.52
CA LEU A 303 -11.32 5.19 15.17
C LEU A 303 -11.80 6.64 15.01
N ASP A 304 -12.26 7.26 16.11
CA ASP A 304 -12.62 8.67 16.16
C ASP A 304 -11.40 9.60 16.40
N GLY A 305 -10.19 9.05 16.50
CA GLY A 305 -8.95 9.80 16.71
C GLY A 305 -8.65 10.17 18.18
N ASP A 306 -9.33 9.56 19.15
CA ASP A 306 -9.11 9.75 20.58
C ASP A 306 -8.26 8.62 21.20
N ALA A 307 -7.00 8.93 21.47
CA ALA A 307 -6.03 8.01 22.08
C ALA A 307 -6.17 7.84 23.60
N ARG A 308 -6.96 8.68 24.29
CA ARG A 308 -6.99 8.70 25.77
C ARG A 308 -7.36 7.35 26.39
N PRO A 309 -8.39 6.62 25.90
CA PRO A 309 -8.77 5.33 26.50
C PRO A 309 -7.69 4.25 26.34
N ALA A 310 -6.81 4.34 25.34
CA ALA A 310 -5.72 3.39 25.16
C ALA A 310 -4.70 3.46 26.32
N ALA A 311 -4.51 4.64 26.92
CA ALA A 311 -3.61 4.79 28.07
C ALA A 311 -4.14 4.11 29.34
N ASP A 312 -5.46 4.04 29.50
CA ASP A 312 -6.11 3.39 30.64
C ASP A 312 -6.17 1.86 30.48
N ASP A 313 -6.34 1.38 29.25
CA ASP A 313 -6.55 -0.05 28.96
C ASP A 313 -5.27 -0.83 28.72
N LEU A 314 -4.20 -0.18 28.21
CA LEU A 314 -2.92 -0.85 28.01
C LEU A 314 -2.15 -1.02 29.33
N PRO A 315 -1.31 -2.06 29.44
CA PRO A 315 -0.42 -2.20 30.59
C PRO A 315 0.53 -1.01 30.71
N GLY A 316 0.64 -0.44 31.91
CA GLY A 316 1.56 0.66 32.18
C GLY A 316 3.03 0.28 31.92
N THR A 317 3.82 1.23 31.44
CA THR A 317 5.25 1.01 31.17
C THR A 317 6.09 1.14 32.43
N VAL A 318 7.17 0.37 32.48
CA VAL A 318 8.24 0.52 33.49
C VAL A 318 9.44 1.25 32.92
N GLY A 319 10.14 2.02 33.75
CA GLY A 319 11.39 2.71 33.37
C GLY A 319 12.66 2.01 33.90
N GLN A 320 12.53 0.84 34.51
CA GLN A 320 13.64 0.13 35.16
C GLN A 320 13.58 -1.37 34.89
N VAL A 321 14.77 -1.99 34.80
CA VAL A 321 15.00 -3.43 34.60
C VAL A 321 15.78 -4.03 35.77
N TYR A 322 15.78 -5.36 35.86
CA TYR A 322 16.70 -6.12 36.71
C TYR A 322 17.89 -6.58 35.87
N LEU A 323 19.09 -6.14 36.26
CA LEU A 323 20.35 -6.63 35.68
C LEU A 323 20.87 -7.81 36.52
N GLN A 324 21.00 -8.98 35.91
CA GLN A 324 21.45 -10.19 36.60
C GLN A 324 22.94 -10.46 36.39
N HIS A 325 23.52 -11.31 37.25
CA HIS A 325 24.95 -11.64 37.25
C HIS A 325 25.38 -12.49 36.06
N ASP A 326 24.43 -13.17 35.41
CA ASP A 326 24.61 -14.00 34.23
C ASP A 326 24.39 -13.23 32.91
N LEU A 327 24.44 -11.89 32.95
CA LEU A 327 24.23 -10.99 31.80
C LEU A 327 22.81 -10.99 31.24
N THR A 328 21.87 -11.60 31.96
CA THR A 328 20.44 -11.54 31.66
C THR A 328 19.87 -10.21 32.17
N VAL A 329 19.00 -9.60 31.37
CA VAL A 329 18.23 -8.41 31.74
C VAL A 329 16.76 -8.76 31.73
N ILE A 330 16.05 -8.48 32.81
CA ILE A 330 14.61 -8.75 32.95
C ILE A 330 13.86 -7.44 33.12
N ALA A 331 12.95 -7.14 32.20
CA ALA A 331 11.97 -6.09 32.37
C ALA A 331 10.73 -6.66 33.06
N PRO A 332 10.29 -6.15 34.23
CA PRO A 332 9.11 -6.65 34.95
C PRO A 332 7.76 -6.27 34.30
N GLY A 333 7.80 -5.33 33.36
CA GLY A 333 6.67 -4.83 32.60
C GLY A 333 7.15 -4.41 31.20
N PRO A 334 6.25 -3.95 30.32
CA PRO A 334 6.65 -3.31 29.08
C PRO A 334 7.57 -2.13 29.38
N LEU A 335 8.75 -2.08 28.76
CA LEU A 335 9.61 -0.90 28.90
C LEU A 335 9.00 0.29 28.16
N ALA A 336 9.30 1.49 28.65
CA ALA A 336 9.11 2.69 27.86
C ALA A 336 9.85 2.50 26.50
N PRO A 337 9.18 2.73 25.35
CA PRO A 337 9.75 2.52 24.03
C PRO A 337 11.15 3.12 23.79
N VAL A 338 11.38 4.32 24.32
CA VAL A 338 12.70 4.98 24.28
C VAL A 338 13.77 4.23 25.07
N ASP A 339 13.42 3.63 26.21
CA ASP A 339 14.33 2.84 27.04
C ASP A 339 14.54 1.43 26.47
N ASP A 340 13.52 0.82 25.84
CA ASP A 340 13.66 -0.40 25.04
C ASP A 340 14.65 -0.20 23.89
N ALA A 341 14.47 0.87 23.11
CA ALA A 341 15.38 1.22 22.01
C ALA A 341 16.82 1.46 22.52
N ALA A 342 16.97 2.18 23.64
CA ALA A 342 18.27 2.40 24.25
C ALA A 342 18.91 1.10 24.75
N LEU A 343 18.16 0.22 25.44
CA LEU A 343 18.68 -1.07 25.92
C LEU A 343 19.14 -1.98 24.77
N ARG A 344 18.42 -1.95 23.64
CA ARG A 344 18.76 -2.75 22.44
C ARG A 344 20.08 -2.36 21.77
N THR A 345 20.64 -1.19 22.10
CA THR A 345 22.00 -0.82 21.65
C THR A 345 23.06 -1.75 22.24
N VAL A 346 22.83 -2.31 23.43
CA VAL A 346 23.80 -3.13 24.18
C VAL A 346 23.29 -4.54 24.49
N ALA A 347 22.05 -4.86 24.15
CA ALA A 347 21.42 -6.15 24.45
C ALA A 347 20.55 -6.64 23.28
N VAL A 348 20.40 -7.96 23.16
CA VAL A 348 19.44 -8.58 22.23
C VAL A 348 18.23 -9.05 23.01
N LEU A 349 17.03 -8.82 22.46
CA LEU A 349 15.80 -9.38 23.00
C LEU A 349 15.76 -10.89 22.75
N GLU A 350 15.67 -11.68 23.83
CA GLU A 350 15.51 -13.15 23.76
C GLU A 350 14.05 -13.57 23.86
N ALA A 351 13.22 -12.84 24.61
CA ALA A 351 11.80 -13.12 24.79
C ALA A 351 11.01 -11.82 24.91
N PRO A 352 10.17 -11.45 23.91
CA PRO A 352 9.25 -10.32 24.01
C PRO A 352 8.06 -10.63 24.94
N GLY A 353 7.30 -9.60 25.30
CA GLY A 353 6.05 -9.71 26.05
C GLY A 353 5.99 -8.78 27.27
N LEU A 354 5.01 -9.02 28.16
CA LEU A 354 4.83 -8.23 29.37
C LEU A 354 6.04 -8.27 30.30
N ALA A 355 6.74 -9.42 30.37
CA ALA A 355 7.99 -9.56 31.08
C ALA A 355 9.10 -9.92 30.10
N ALA A 356 9.67 -8.89 29.46
CA ALA A 356 10.67 -9.08 28.42
C ALA A 356 12.03 -9.49 29.00
N ARG A 357 12.72 -10.39 28.29
CA ARG A 357 14.09 -10.81 28.62
C ARG A 357 15.04 -10.38 27.52
N TYR A 358 16.14 -9.75 27.91
CA TYR A 358 17.25 -9.41 27.04
C TYR A 358 18.53 -10.08 27.52
N ARG A 359 19.48 -10.22 26.59
CA ARG A 359 20.82 -10.72 26.85
C ARG A 359 21.85 -9.70 26.42
N ILE A 360 22.74 -9.37 27.34
CA ILE A 360 23.98 -8.65 27.03
C ILE A 360 25.06 -9.70 26.74
N SER A 361 25.86 -9.47 25.71
CA SER A 361 27.00 -10.31 25.37
C SER A 361 28.20 -9.47 24.96
N GLU A 362 29.36 -10.12 24.81
CA GLU A 362 30.53 -9.46 24.23
C GLU A 362 30.23 -8.88 22.84
N ASP A 363 29.46 -9.61 22.02
CA ASP A 363 29.15 -9.22 20.64
C ASP A 363 28.22 -7.99 20.59
N THR A 364 27.24 -7.89 21.50
CA THR A 364 26.37 -6.71 21.56
C THR A 364 27.13 -5.47 22.04
N LEU A 365 28.02 -5.62 23.03
CA LEU A 365 28.87 -4.52 23.50
C LEU A 365 29.87 -4.06 22.44
N ARG A 366 30.51 -5.00 21.74
CA ARG A 366 31.40 -4.71 20.61
C ARG A 366 30.68 -3.92 19.52
N THR A 367 29.45 -4.32 19.20
CA THR A 367 28.60 -3.62 18.22
C THR A 367 28.30 -2.19 18.68
N ALA A 368 27.95 -2.01 19.96
CA ALA A 368 27.69 -0.69 20.53
C ALA A 368 28.91 0.24 20.45
N PHE A 369 30.10 -0.25 20.80
CA PHE A 369 31.33 0.56 20.74
C PHE A 369 31.71 0.93 19.31
N ARG A 370 31.53 0.01 18.35
CA ARG A 370 31.70 0.31 16.92
C ARG A 370 30.70 1.32 16.37
N ALA A 371 29.50 1.36 16.93
CA ALA A 371 28.49 2.38 16.64
C ALA A 371 28.83 3.75 17.26
N GLY A 372 29.91 3.85 18.04
CA GLY A 372 30.43 5.10 18.60
C GLY A 372 30.04 5.36 20.06
N HIS A 373 29.38 4.43 20.73
CA HIS A 373 29.12 4.54 22.17
C HIS A 373 30.43 4.42 22.95
N SER A 374 30.63 5.24 23.99
CA SER A 374 31.77 5.08 24.90
C SER A 374 31.47 4.11 26.04
N ARG A 375 32.52 3.64 26.73
CA ARG A 375 32.41 2.88 27.98
C ARG A 375 31.49 3.58 28.99
N ASP A 376 31.68 4.89 29.16
CA ASP A 376 30.95 5.67 30.15
C ASP A 376 29.48 5.86 29.72
N ASP A 377 29.20 5.98 28.43
CA ASP A 377 27.81 6.01 27.91
C ASP A 377 27.08 4.70 28.22
N VAL A 378 27.73 3.56 27.97
CA VAL A 378 27.16 2.23 28.24
C VAL A 378 26.91 2.03 29.74
N LEU A 379 27.87 2.38 30.60
CA LEU A 379 27.68 2.27 32.05
C LEU A 379 26.61 3.23 32.57
N ALA A 380 26.53 4.45 32.02
CA ALA A 380 25.49 5.42 32.38
C ALA A 380 24.10 4.91 31.97
N LEU A 381 23.96 4.33 30.78
CA LEU A 381 22.73 3.69 30.32
C LEU A 381 22.30 2.55 31.27
N LEU A 382 23.20 1.61 31.54
CA LEU A 382 22.90 0.46 32.40
C LEU A 382 22.57 0.88 33.84
N THR A 383 23.26 1.91 34.35
CA THR A 383 22.98 2.46 35.68
C THR A 383 21.62 3.14 35.72
N ARG A 384 21.28 3.94 34.71
CA ARG A 384 19.99 4.63 34.60
C ARG A 384 18.83 3.64 34.56
N LEU A 385 18.98 2.54 33.83
CA LEU A 385 17.91 1.54 33.66
C LEU A 385 17.84 0.52 34.80
N SER A 386 18.87 0.38 35.64
CA SER A 386 18.89 -0.69 36.65
C SER A 386 18.18 -0.30 37.95
N SER A 387 17.21 -1.12 38.32
CA SER A 387 16.56 -1.04 39.64
C SER A 387 17.45 -1.49 40.81
N THR A 388 18.47 -2.31 40.54
CA THR A 388 19.33 -2.94 41.57
C THR A 388 20.79 -2.50 41.50
N GLY A 389 21.14 -1.57 40.59
CA GLY A 389 22.52 -1.24 40.24
C GLY A 389 23.14 -2.21 39.23
N VAL A 390 24.33 -1.88 38.73
CA VAL A 390 25.05 -2.69 37.71
C VAL A 390 25.85 -3.80 38.40
N PRO A 391 25.61 -5.09 38.09
CA PRO A 391 26.39 -6.20 38.66
C PRO A 391 27.88 -6.10 38.30
N GLN A 392 28.76 -6.43 39.24
CA GLN A 392 30.21 -6.42 39.03
C GLN A 392 30.67 -7.22 37.79
N PRO A 393 30.12 -8.43 37.50
CA PRO A 393 30.50 -9.17 36.30
C PRO A 393 30.19 -8.41 35.00
N LEU A 394 29.07 -7.70 34.95
CA LEU A 394 28.66 -6.90 33.80
C LEU A 394 29.55 -5.66 33.64
N ALA A 395 29.84 -4.94 34.73
CA ALA A 395 30.75 -3.80 34.70
C ALA A 395 32.16 -4.22 34.23
N TYR A 396 32.67 -5.35 34.73
CA TYR A 396 33.95 -5.89 34.29
C TYR A 396 33.94 -6.28 32.80
N LEU A 397 32.85 -6.89 32.30
CA LEU A 397 32.73 -7.22 30.89
C LEU A 397 32.75 -5.95 30.02
N VAL A 398 32.02 -4.90 30.40
CA VAL A 398 32.03 -3.60 29.71
C VAL A 398 33.47 -3.04 29.66
N ASP A 399 34.19 -3.06 30.78
CA ASP A 399 35.59 -2.59 30.86
C ASP A 399 36.53 -3.41 29.96
N GLN A 400 36.38 -4.74 29.99
CA GLN A 400 37.18 -5.65 29.18
C GLN A 400 36.99 -5.41 27.68
N VAL A 401 35.74 -5.25 27.24
CA VAL A 401 35.43 -5.08 25.81
C VAL A 401 35.81 -3.68 25.36
N ALA A 402 35.52 -2.64 26.14
CA ALA A 402 35.92 -1.27 25.83
C ALA A 402 37.45 -1.12 25.74
N GLY A 403 38.21 -1.78 26.61
CA GLY A 403 39.68 -1.75 26.57
C GLY A 403 40.30 -2.53 25.40
N ARG A 404 39.54 -3.44 24.77
CA ARG A 404 39.97 -4.22 23.60
C ARG A 404 39.47 -3.65 22.28
N ASP A 405 38.36 -2.93 22.29
CA ASP A 405 37.78 -2.38 21.06
C ASP A 405 38.74 -1.36 20.43
N GLY A 406 38.93 -1.46 19.11
CA GLY A 406 39.91 -0.65 18.39
C GLY A 406 41.39 -0.96 18.69
N SER A 407 41.70 -2.02 19.43
CA SER A 407 43.10 -2.44 19.69
C SER A 407 43.81 -2.95 18.44
N ILE A 408 43.05 -3.34 17.41
CA ILE A 408 43.59 -3.73 16.10
C ILE A 408 43.14 -2.68 15.07
N VAL A 409 44.08 -1.99 14.45
CA VAL A 409 43.80 -0.94 13.47
C VAL A 409 44.15 -1.42 12.07
N VAL A 410 43.16 -1.46 11.19
CA VAL A 410 43.32 -1.81 9.77
C VAL A 410 43.42 -0.52 8.96
N ASP A 411 44.51 -0.36 8.23
CA ASP A 411 44.84 0.86 7.48
C ASP A 411 45.35 0.53 6.07
N ARG A 412 45.41 1.52 5.16
CA ARG A 412 45.98 1.30 3.83
C ARG A 412 47.49 1.05 3.93
N GLY A 413 47.98 0.17 3.07
CA GLY A 413 49.42 -0.01 2.86
C GLY A 413 50.09 1.23 2.26
N GLU A 414 51.40 1.33 2.44
CA GLU A 414 52.20 2.40 1.84
C GLU A 414 52.00 2.45 0.32
N GLY A 415 51.83 3.66 -0.22
CA GLY A 415 51.55 3.86 -1.66
C GLY A 415 50.12 3.51 -2.10
N GLY A 416 49.21 3.20 -1.18
CA GLY A 416 47.79 2.91 -1.48
C GLY A 416 47.52 1.50 -1.97
N VAL A 417 48.51 0.61 -1.89
CA VAL A 417 48.42 -0.80 -2.31
C VAL A 417 48.48 -1.68 -1.07
N GLY A 418 47.53 -2.62 -0.96
CA GLY A 418 47.45 -3.54 0.18
C GLY A 418 46.98 -2.87 1.48
N THR A 419 47.21 -3.55 2.59
CA THR A 419 46.71 -3.22 3.92
C THR A 419 47.78 -3.40 4.97
N VAL A 420 47.80 -2.51 5.95
CA VAL A 420 48.60 -2.59 7.17
C VAL A 420 47.65 -2.81 8.35
N VAL A 421 47.91 -3.84 9.15
CA VAL A 421 47.16 -4.17 10.36
C VAL A 421 48.08 -3.97 11.56
N ARG A 422 47.74 -3.04 12.45
CA ARG A 422 48.50 -2.72 13.66
C ARG A 422 47.80 -3.24 14.89
N GLY A 423 48.54 -3.79 15.84
CA GLY A 423 47.99 -4.33 17.09
C GLY A 423 49.10 -4.74 18.06
N THR A 424 48.75 -5.36 19.18
CA THR A 424 49.77 -5.92 20.10
C THR A 424 50.40 -7.18 19.50
N ALA A 425 51.60 -7.54 19.97
CA ALA A 425 52.31 -8.70 19.43
C ALA A 425 51.51 -10.00 19.54
N ASP A 426 50.90 -10.24 20.69
CA ASP A 426 50.07 -11.44 20.94
C ASP A 426 48.84 -11.50 20.02
N GLN A 427 48.20 -10.35 19.74
CA GLN A 427 47.04 -10.28 18.85
C GLN A 427 47.41 -10.64 17.42
N LEU A 428 48.51 -10.08 16.94
CA LEU A 428 48.97 -10.31 15.57
C LEU A 428 49.56 -11.71 15.40
N ASP A 429 50.12 -12.31 16.45
CA ASP A 429 50.55 -13.71 16.45
C ASP A 429 49.35 -14.64 16.29
N LEU A 430 48.26 -14.37 17.01
CA LEU A 430 47.01 -15.11 16.88
C LEU A 430 46.42 -15.01 15.46
N ILE A 431 46.36 -13.80 14.90
CA ILE A 431 45.91 -13.56 13.51
C ILE A 431 46.78 -14.32 12.51
N GLY A 432 48.10 -14.31 12.71
CA GLY A 432 49.06 -14.94 11.81
C GLY A 432 48.93 -16.47 11.74
N VAL A 433 48.44 -17.11 12.81
CA VAL A 433 48.26 -18.57 12.88
C VAL A 433 46.82 -19.03 12.65
N ASP A 434 45.87 -18.11 12.59
CA ASP A 434 44.44 -18.40 12.41
C ASP A 434 44.20 -19.13 11.08
N ALA A 435 43.49 -20.26 11.15
CA ALA A 435 43.23 -21.12 10.02
C ALA A 435 42.35 -20.45 8.94
N GLU A 436 41.37 -19.66 9.37
CA GLU A 436 40.41 -19.01 8.47
C GLU A 436 41.04 -17.77 7.81
N LEU A 437 42.02 -17.14 8.48
CA LEU A 437 42.73 -15.96 7.95
C LEU A 437 44.00 -16.31 7.17
N ARG A 438 44.43 -17.57 7.11
CA ARG A 438 45.64 -17.98 6.37
C ARG A 438 45.65 -17.54 4.90
N GLN A 439 44.47 -17.42 4.29
CA GLN A 439 44.32 -17.00 2.89
C GLN A 439 44.68 -15.52 2.65
N MET A 440 44.73 -14.71 3.70
CA MET A 440 45.09 -13.30 3.63
C MET A 440 46.58 -13.08 3.33
N ALA A 441 47.41 -14.11 3.26
CA ALA A 441 48.83 -14.01 2.89
C ALA A 441 49.57 -12.95 3.74
N TRP A 442 49.49 -13.10 5.05
CA TRP A 442 50.08 -12.20 6.03
C TRP A 442 51.61 -12.17 5.93
N GLU A 443 52.18 -10.98 5.90
CA GLU A 443 53.60 -10.73 6.08
C GLU A 443 53.80 -9.96 7.39
N ARG A 444 54.72 -10.43 8.25
CA ARG A 444 55.04 -9.76 9.51
C ARG A 444 56.19 -8.79 9.26
N SER A 445 55.88 -7.49 9.27
CA SER A 445 56.89 -6.44 9.08
C SER A 445 57.61 -6.10 10.39
N ASP A 446 56.88 -6.10 11.50
CA ASP A 446 57.42 -5.97 12.86
C ASP A 446 56.51 -6.66 13.91
N LEU A 447 56.87 -6.58 15.20
CA LEU A 447 56.10 -7.21 16.28
C LEU A 447 54.68 -6.66 16.43
N THR A 448 54.40 -5.46 15.95
CA THR A 448 53.13 -4.73 16.09
C THR A 448 52.45 -4.44 14.76
N THR A 449 52.96 -5.01 13.65
CA THR A 449 52.46 -4.73 12.30
C THR A 449 52.45 -5.98 11.41
N LEU A 450 51.27 -6.31 10.88
CA LEU A 450 51.05 -7.24 9.77
C LEU A 450 50.74 -6.49 8.49
N THR A 451 51.20 -7.00 7.35
CA THR A 451 50.88 -6.47 6.03
C THR A 451 50.26 -7.54 5.14
N THR A 452 49.39 -7.13 4.23
CA THR A 452 48.81 -8.01 3.22
C THR A 452 48.51 -7.25 1.95
N ARG A 453 48.53 -7.96 0.81
CA ARG A 453 48.17 -7.40 -0.51
C ARG A 453 46.66 -7.15 -0.70
N TYR A 454 45.81 -7.71 0.15
CA TYR A 454 44.36 -7.56 0.02
C TYR A 454 43.88 -6.15 0.41
N PRO A 455 42.77 -5.64 -0.15
CA PRO A 455 42.23 -4.32 0.19
C PRO A 455 41.76 -4.21 1.65
N ALA A 456 41.91 -3.04 2.26
CA ALA A 456 41.67 -2.83 3.70
C ALA A 456 40.25 -3.19 4.15
N HIS A 457 39.23 -2.92 3.32
CA HIS A 457 37.86 -3.30 3.62
C HIS A 457 37.66 -4.82 3.65
N VAL A 458 38.29 -5.57 2.74
CA VAL A 458 38.22 -7.05 2.71
C VAL A 458 38.90 -7.63 3.95
N VAL A 459 40.07 -7.08 4.29
CA VAL A 459 40.85 -7.51 5.46
C VAL A 459 40.10 -7.21 6.75
N HIS A 460 39.50 -6.02 6.86
CA HIS A 460 38.65 -5.65 7.98
C HIS A 460 37.46 -6.61 8.12
N THR A 461 36.69 -6.84 7.06
CA THR A 461 35.56 -7.79 7.10
C THR A 461 36.02 -9.20 7.49
N ALA A 462 37.14 -9.69 6.96
CA ALA A 462 37.66 -11.00 7.34
C ALA A 462 38.04 -11.08 8.83
N LEU A 463 38.69 -10.04 9.37
CA LEU A 463 39.00 -9.95 10.80
C LEU A 463 37.73 -9.86 11.66
N GLU A 464 36.71 -9.13 11.19
CA GLU A 464 35.41 -9.03 11.86
C GLU A 464 34.65 -10.37 11.86
N ASP A 465 34.66 -11.10 10.76
CA ASP A 465 34.03 -12.43 10.64
C ASP A 465 34.64 -13.43 11.64
N GLN A 466 35.94 -13.28 11.93
CA GLN A 466 36.65 -14.05 12.96
C GLN A 466 36.65 -13.38 14.34
N ARG A 467 35.81 -12.36 14.56
CA ARG A 467 35.58 -11.66 15.83
C ARG A 467 36.80 -10.94 16.42
N TYR A 468 37.80 -10.61 15.61
CA TYR A 468 38.89 -9.74 16.07
C TYR A 468 38.36 -8.30 16.24
N PRO A 469 38.80 -7.56 17.27
CA PRO A 469 38.38 -6.18 17.55
C PRO A 469 39.08 -5.18 16.62
N ALA A 470 38.97 -5.42 15.31
CA ALA A 470 39.53 -4.59 14.26
C ALA A 470 38.68 -3.34 14.02
N VAL A 471 39.33 -2.20 13.78
CA VAL A 471 38.71 -0.96 13.30
C VAL A 471 39.38 -0.49 12.02
N LEU A 472 38.57 -0.07 11.05
CA LEU A 472 39.06 0.49 9.79
C LEU A 472 39.39 1.97 9.95
N ALA A 473 40.66 2.34 9.75
CA ALA A 473 41.14 3.72 9.80
C ALA A 473 40.37 4.61 8.81
N THR A 474 40.14 5.88 9.16
CA THR A 474 39.36 6.82 8.35
C THR A 474 39.87 6.93 6.92
N GLY A 475 41.20 6.96 6.75
CA GLY A 475 41.85 6.98 5.44
C GLY A 475 41.79 5.65 4.68
N ALA A 476 41.35 4.55 5.30
CA ALA A 476 41.25 3.22 4.71
C ALA A 476 39.82 2.78 4.39
N ARG A 477 38.82 3.58 4.78
CA ARG A 477 37.44 3.39 4.38
C ARG A 477 37.35 3.47 2.85
N PRO A 478 36.68 2.51 2.20
CA PRO A 478 36.37 2.64 0.79
C PRO A 478 35.53 3.92 0.61
N GLU A 479 35.87 4.74 -0.39
CA GLU A 479 34.95 5.78 -0.84
C GLU A 479 33.64 5.08 -1.19
N THR A 480 32.55 5.49 -0.54
CA THR A 480 31.20 4.96 -0.80
C THR A 480 30.86 5.21 -2.26
N HIS A 481 31.24 4.27 -3.12
CA HIS A 481 30.65 4.16 -4.44
C HIS A 481 29.20 3.79 -4.19
N HIS A 482 28.32 4.77 -4.35
CA HIS A 482 26.93 4.50 -4.66
C HIS A 482 26.94 3.43 -5.76
N GLY A 483 26.53 2.21 -5.41
CA GLY A 483 26.40 1.15 -6.39
C GLY A 483 25.57 1.65 -7.57
N PRO A 484 25.82 1.18 -8.80
CA PRO A 484 25.00 1.54 -9.94
C PRO A 484 23.53 1.33 -9.56
N PRO A 485 22.62 2.26 -9.87
CA PRO A 485 21.22 2.11 -9.50
C PRO A 485 20.77 0.73 -9.98
N GLY A 486 20.40 -0.11 -9.01
CA GLY A 486 19.84 -1.42 -9.28
C GLY A 486 18.76 -1.21 -10.33
N ARG A 487 18.86 -1.97 -11.42
CA ARG A 487 17.94 -1.87 -12.56
C ARG A 487 16.53 -1.92 -11.99
N ARG A 488 15.84 -0.77 -11.98
CA ARG A 488 14.44 -0.69 -11.59
C ARG A 488 13.73 -1.74 -12.44
N SER A 489 13.22 -2.79 -11.82
CA SER A 489 12.18 -3.58 -12.47
C SER A 489 11.10 -2.57 -12.85
N PRO A 490 10.61 -2.56 -14.10
CA PRO A 490 9.44 -1.77 -14.41
C PRO A 490 8.31 -2.39 -13.60
N THR A 491 8.02 -1.80 -12.44
CA THR A 491 6.67 -1.87 -11.89
C THR A 491 5.75 -1.44 -13.03
N GLY A 492 4.70 -2.22 -13.30
CA GLY A 492 3.67 -1.75 -14.22
C GLY A 492 3.24 -0.35 -13.78
N ARG A 493 2.97 0.55 -14.75
CA ARG A 493 2.43 1.88 -14.42
C ARG A 493 1.24 1.69 -13.49
N SER A 494 1.17 2.47 -12.41
CA SER A 494 -0.02 2.46 -11.57
C SER A 494 -1.25 2.87 -12.42
N PRO A 495 -2.48 2.50 -12.03
CA PRO A 495 -3.69 2.92 -12.73
C PRO A 495 -3.74 4.44 -12.96
N GLU A 496 -3.31 5.23 -11.99
CA GLU A 496 -3.24 6.70 -12.05
C GLU A 496 -2.21 7.16 -13.08
N GLN A 497 -1.02 6.53 -13.10
CA GLN A 497 0.01 6.84 -14.11
C GLN A 497 -0.45 6.48 -15.52
N ALA A 498 -1.18 5.38 -15.68
CA ALA A 498 -1.75 4.97 -16.95
C ALA A 498 -2.87 5.92 -17.41
N ALA A 499 -3.73 6.36 -16.49
CA ALA A 499 -4.78 7.34 -16.73
C ALA A 499 -4.19 8.69 -17.15
N HIS A 500 -3.20 9.21 -16.41
CA HIS A 500 -2.49 10.45 -16.71
C HIS A 500 -1.88 10.41 -18.12
N ALA A 501 -1.15 9.34 -18.45
CA ALA A 501 -0.54 9.17 -19.78
C ALA A 501 -1.57 9.04 -20.92
N LEU A 502 -2.78 8.54 -20.65
CA LEU A 502 -3.87 8.53 -21.62
C LEU A 502 -4.44 9.95 -21.81
N VAL A 503 -4.75 10.64 -20.72
CA VAL A 503 -5.33 11.99 -20.75
C VAL A 503 -4.40 12.96 -21.46
N GLU A 504 -3.10 12.95 -21.13
CA GLU A 504 -2.10 13.78 -21.82
C GLU A 504 -2.12 13.54 -23.34
N ARG A 505 -2.17 12.28 -23.78
CA ARG A 505 -2.29 11.93 -25.21
C ARG A 505 -3.55 12.50 -25.84
N LEU A 506 -4.70 12.32 -25.18
CA LEU A 506 -6.00 12.79 -25.67
C LEU A 506 -6.05 14.33 -25.79
N ARG A 507 -5.40 15.04 -24.88
CA ARG A 507 -5.27 16.51 -24.97
C ARG A 507 -4.32 16.93 -26.08
N LEU A 508 -3.20 16.25 -26.24
CA LEU A 508 -2.25 16.53 -27.32
C LEU A 508 -2.84 16.27 -28.71
N THR A 509 -3.66 15.22 -28.89
CA THR A 509 -4.38 14.98 -30.15
C THR A 509 -5.43 16.08 -30.40
N THR A 510 -6.14 16.53 -29.37
CA THR A 510 -7.12 17.62 -29.48
C THR A 510 -6.48 18.98 -29.79
N GLN A 511 -5.33 19.30 -29.19
CA GLN A 511 -4.61 20.56 -29.40
C GLN A 511 -3.90 20.65 -30.77
N ARG A 512 -3.49 19.51 -31.35
CA ARG A 512 -2.81 19.48 -32.65
C ARG A 512 -3.71 19.81 -33.84
N GLY A 513 -5.03 19.90 -33.64
CA GLY A 513 -5.96 20.44 -34.62
C GLY A 513 -5.92 19.72 -35.96
N ASP A 514 -6.44 18.50 -36.03
CA ASP A 514 -7.01 18.06 -37.30
C ASP A 514 -8.29 18.87 -37.52
N ALA A 515 -8.45 19.46 -38.69
CA ALA A 515 -9.57 20.32 -39.06
C ALA A 515 -10.75 19.52 -39.69
N GLU A 516 -10.74 18.18 -39.56
CA GLU A 516 -11.82 17.27 -39.97
C GLU A 516 -12.65 16.60 -38.84
N PRO A 517 -12.63 17.00 -37.55
CA PRO A 517 -13.17 16.21 -36.45
C PRO A 517 -14.68 16.14 -36.47
N GLU A 518 -15.40 17.18 -36.90
CA GLU A 518 -16.88 17.12 -37.01
C GLU A 518 -17.33 16.14 -38.09
N GLN A 519 -16.65 16.11 -39.25
CA GLN A 519 -16.99 15.24 -40.38
C GLN A 519 -16.64 13.78 -40.13
N GLU A 520 -15.45 13.49 -39.58
CA GLU A 520 -15.08 12.14 -39.15
C GLU A 520 -15.97 11.65 -38.00
N TRP A 521 -16.32 12.53 -37.06
CA TRP A 521 -17.21 12.22 -35.95
C TRP A 521 -18.64 11.92 -36.43
N LEU A 522 -19.21 12.74 -37.32
CA LEU A 522 -20.49 12.45 -37.98
C LEU A 522 -20.41 11.13 -38.76
N GLY A 523 -19.30 10.88 -39.45
CA GLY A 523 -19.05 9.63 -40.19
C GLY A 523 -19.08 8.40 -39.29
N ARG A 524 -18.39 8.44 -38.13
CA ARG A 524 -18.36 7.34 -37.15
C ARG A 524 -19.70 7.14 -36.44
N GLN A 525 -20.41 8.23 -36.10
CA GLN A 525 -21.75 8.15 -35.52
C GLN A 525 -22.73 7.46 -36.47
N ILE A 526 -22.63 7.73 -37.77
CA ILE A 526 -23.44 7.04 -38.77
C ILE A 526 -22.96 5.60 -38.99
N ASP A 527 -21.66 5.31 -38.94
CA ASP A 527 -21.14 3.93 -39.00
C ASP A 527 -21.65 3.05 -37.83
N LEU A 528 -21.76 3.62 -36.63
CA LEU A 528 -22.42 2.96 -35.49
C LEU A 528 -23.89 2.63 -35.80
N ALA A 529 -24.64 3.59 -36.35
CA ALA A 529 -26.03 3.36 -36.75
C ALA A 529 -26.15 2.32 -37.88
N VAL A 530 -25.16 2.22 -38.78
CA VAL A 530 -25.08 1.16 -39.79
C VAL A 530 -24.93 -0.22 -39.15
N ARG A 531 -24.01 -0.36 -38.17
CA ARG A 531 -23.81 -1.63 -37.45
C ARG A 531 -25.05 -2.05 -36.67
N GLY A 532 -25.71 -1.10 -36.00
CA GLY A 532 -26.93 -1.32 -35.23
C GLY A 532 -28.21 -1.45 -36.06
N ARG A 533 -28.18 -1.07 -37.35
CA ARG A 533 -29.37 -0.87 -38.22
C ARG A 533 -30.41 0.07 -37.59
N THR A 534 -29.95 1.08 -36.85
CA THR A 534 -30.81 1.98 -36.08
C THR A 534 -31.25 3.16 -36.95
N PRO A 535 -32.53 3.60 -36.90
CA PRO A 535 -32.97 4.81 -37.57
C PRO A 535 -32.28 6.06 -37.00
N ILE A 536 -31.83 6.97 -37.86
CA ILE A 536 -31.23 8.26 -37.47
C ILE A 536 -31.83 9.39 -38.29
N ARG A 537 -31.84 10.60 -37.74
CA ARG A 537 -32.21 11.84 -38.44
C ARG A 537 -30.95 12.63 -38.81
N LEU A 538 -30.74 12.82 -40.10
CA LEU A 538 -29.64 13.60 -40.66
C LEU A 538 -30.12 14.97 -41.08
N THR A 539 -29.56 16.03 -40.53
CA THR A 539 -29.79 17.41 -41.00
C THR A 539 -28.71 17.76 -42.03
N VAL A 540 -29.12 17.99 -43.28
CA VAL A 540 -28.22 18.25 -44.41
C VAL A 540 -28.38 19.68 -44.91
N ARG A 541 -27.27 20.38 -45.11
CA ARG A 541 -27.23 21.69 -45.76
C ARG A 541 -27.34 21.54 -47.27
N MET A 542 -28.41 22.11 -47.82
CA MET A 542 -28.70 22.13 -49.24
C MET A 542 -27.89 23.22 -49.96
N PRO A 543 -27.71 23.14 -51.29
CA PRO A 543 -26.94 24.12 -52.06
C PRO A 543 -27.48 25.57 -52.00
N ASP A 544 -28.74 25.74 -51.62
CA ASP A 544 -29.40 27.05 -51.42
C ASP A 544 -29.18 27.64 -50.02
N GLY A 545 -28.39 26.95 -49.17
CA GLY A 545 -28.10 27.34 -47.80
C GLY A 545 -29.18 26.92 -46.79
N SER A 546 -30.28 26.30 -47.22
CA SER A 546 -31.29 25.77 -46.31
C SER A 546 -30.84 24.46 -45.66
N GLU A 547 -31.28 24.19 -44.43
CA GLU A 547 -31.01 22.93 -43.73
C GLU A 547 -32.26 22.05 -43.75
N ARG A 548 -32.12 20.79 -44.14
CA ARG A 548 -33.24 19.86 -44.31
C ARG A 548 -33.00 18.54 -43.56
N PRO A 549 -33.92 18.11 -42.68
CA PRO A 549 -33.81 16.84 -41.99
C PRO A 549 -34.25 15.67 -42.88
N PHE A 550 -33.57 14.52 -42.72
CA PHE A 550 -33.88 13.24 -43.35
C PHE A 550 -33.83 12.11 -42.31
N SER A 551 -34.95 11.42 -42.05
CA SER A 551 -34.94 10.20 -41.23
C SER A 551 -34.55 9.00 -42.11
N ILE A 552 -33.41 8.39 -41.82
CA ILE A 552 -32.78 7.35 -42.64
C ILE A 552 -32.35 6.18 -41.75
N ILE A 553 -32.55 4.95 -42.23
CA ILE A 553 -31.87 3.76 -41.71
C ILE A 553 -30.60 3.58 -42.55
N PRO A 554 -29.41 3.91 -42.03
CA PRO A 554 -28.18 3.91 -42.81
C PRO A 554 -27.73 2.47 -43.05
N THR A 555 -27.24 2.21 -44.25
CA THR A 555 -26.79 0.89 -44.73
C THR A 555 -25.26 0.87 -44.94
N SER A 556 -24.66 2.00 -45.29
CA SER A 556 -23.21 2.15 -45.33
C SER A 556 -22.75 3.62 -45.26
N VAL A 557 -21.53 3.83 -44.75
CA VAL A 557 -20.79 5.08 -44.85
C VAL A 557 -19.43 4.79 -45.45
N ALA A 558 -19.18 5.27 -46.66
CA ALA A 558 -17.89 5.06 -47.34
C ALA A 558 -17.64 6.18 -48.34
N ALA A 559 -16.35 6.50 -48.57
CA ALA A 559 -15.92 7.52 -49.53
C ALA A 559 -16.65 8.88 -49.36
N GLY A 560 -16.88 9.31 -48.11
CA GLY A 560 -17.53 10.58 -47.79
C GLY A 560 -19.02 10.64 -48.15
N ARG A 561 -19.70 9.48 -48.29
CA ARG A 561 -21.14 9.39 -48.58
C ARG A 561 -21.83 8.44 -47.62
N VAL A 562 -23.04 8.82 -47.22
CA VAL A 562 -23.96 8.03 -46.40
C VAL A 562 -25.04 7.46 -47.32
N ARG A 563 -25.22 6.14 -47.31
CA ARG A 563 -26.28 5.46 -48.06
C ARG A 563 -27.24 4.80 -47.08
N GLY A 564 -28.54 4.96 -47.31
CA GLY A 564 -29.55 4.36 -46.44
C GLY A 564 -30.97 4.49 -46.99
N ARG A 565 -31.92 3.84 -46.32
CA ARG A 565 -33.35 3.91 -46.67
C ARG A 565 -34.01 5.05 -45.90
N ASP A 566 -34.60 6.01 -46.60
CA ASP A 566 -35.40 7.08 -46.02
C ASP A 566 -36.75 6.53 -45.57
N THR A 567 -37.06 6.64 -44.28
CA THR A 567 -38.28 6.07 -43.68
C THR A 567 -39.53 6.89 -43.98
N SER A 568 -39.38 8.16 -44.40
CA SER A 568 -40.51 9.05 -44.67
C SER A 568 -41.12 8.85 -46.07
N VAL A 569 -40.29 8.48 -47.04
CA VAL A 569 -40.69 8.28 -48.44
C VAL A 569 -40.40 6.89 -48.97
N ASP A 570 -39.80 6.02 -48.16
CA ASP A 570 -39.52 4.61 -48.45
C ASP A 570 -38.58 4.37 -49.65
N VAL A 571 -37.63 5.30 -49.88
CA VAL A 571 -36.69 5.29 -50.99
C VAL A 571 -35.24 5.23 -50.49
N GLU A 572 -34.38 4.57 -51.25
CA GLU A 572 -32.93 4.55 -50.99
C GLU A 572 -32.29 5.89 -51.37
N ARG A 573 -31.60 6.53 -50.42
CA ARG A 573 -30.94 7.82 -50.60
C ARG A 573 -29.43 7.70 -50.37
N THR A 574 -28.68 8.51 -51.10
CA THR A 574 -27.24 8.72 -50.89
C THR A 574 -27.00 10.20 -50.63
N LEU A 575 -26.44 10.53 -49.47
CA LEU A 575 -26.18 11.90 -49.03
C LEU A 575 -24.67 12.10 -48.86
N PRO A 576 -24.10 13.22 -49.32
CA PRO A 576 -22.69 13.53 -49.07
C PRO A 576 -22.49 13.89 -47.58
N LEU A 577 -21.52 13.24 -46.94
CA LEU A 577 -21.19 13.47 -45.53
C LEU A 577 -20.77 14.93 -45.28
N SER A 578 -20.10 15.54 -46.27
CA SER A 578 -19.67 16.95 -46.25
C SER A 578 -20.78 17.98 -46.11
N LEU A 579 -22.04 17.58 -46.35
CA LEU A 579 -23.21 18.45 -46.19
C LEU A 579 -24.03 18.13 -44.94
N VAL A 580 -23.67 17.09 -44.18
CA VAL A 580 -24.34 16.76 -42.92
C VAL A 580 -23.87 17.75 -41.85
N VAL A 581 -24.84 18.39 -41.19
CA VAL A 581 -24.62 19.41 -40.15
C VAL A 581 -24.93 18.85 -38.77
N ALA A 582 -25.87 17.91 -38.67
CA ALA A 582 -26.20 17.22 -37.42
C ALA A 582 -26.70 15.80 -37.68
N VAL A 583 -26.43 14.89 -36.74
CA VAL A 583 -26.98 13.53 -36.67
C VAL A 583 -27.66 13.37 -35.32
N GLU A 584 -28.95 13.09 -35.33
CA GLU A 584 -29.74 12.78 -34.15
C GLU A 584 -30.20 11.31 -34.23
N SER A 585 -30.14 10.54 -33.14
CA SER A 585 -30.77 9.22 -33.09
C SER A 585 -32.29 9.40 -32.92
N ASP A 586 -33.10 8.85 -33.83
CA ASP A 586 -34.54 8.69 -33.59
C ASP A 586 -34.67 7.52 -32.61
N ALA A 587 -34.84 7.83 -31.30
CA ALA A 587 -35.06 6.85 -30.24
C ALA A 587 -36.39 6.10 -30.41
#